data_AF-A0A9X7TDZ8-F1
#
_entry.id   AF-A0A9X7TDZ8-F1
#
_cell.length_a   1.000
_cell.length_b   1.000
_cell.length_c   1.000
_cell.angle_alpha   90.00
_cell.angle_beta   90.00
_cell.angle_gamma   90.00
#
_symmetry.space_group_name_H-M   'P 1'
#
loop_
_entity.id
_entity.type
_entity.pdbx_description
1 polymer ?
#
loop_
_entity_poly.entity_id
_entity_poly.type
_entity_poly.pdbx_seq_one_letter_code
_entity_poly.pdbx_strand_id
1 'polypeptide(L)'
;MFVIEVKTHTALHIVKGAVRKVLGAKWTASTYVKDNHGRLTVKFERKPTEDEIEEIFKLSNEKVKENVTILTEILPREEAERKYGDEIYDLFPVPPEVKELYIVIIPNWNINACNKQHTKSTGEVGEIIKDYWRFRNSRQFLEIAFNINPKV
;
A
#
# COMPACT_ATOMS: atom_id res chain seq x y z
N MET A 1 15.90 -4.04 4.96
CA MET A 1 14.91 -5.08 4.62
C MET A 1 15.63 -6.18 3.88
N PHE A 2 15.29 -7.43 4.14
CA PHE A 2 15.70 -8.53 3.26
C PHE A 2 14.99 -8.37 1.91
N VAL A 3 15.55 -8.95 0.83
CA VAL A 3 14.98 -8.85 -0.53
C VAL A 3 13.49 -9.21 -0.55
N ILE A 4 13.10 -10.25 0.19
CA ILE A 4 11.70 -10.66 0.28
C ILE A 4 10.82 -9.60 0.97
N GLU A 5 11.31 -8.97 2.04
CA GLU A 5 10.56 -7.92 2.75
C GLU A 5 10.40 -6.66 1.91
N VAL A 6 11.36 -6.33 1.04
CA VAL A 6 11.23 -5.22 0.08
C VAL A 6 10.09 -5.51 -0.91
N LYS A 7 10.00 -6.74 -1.41
CA LYS A 7 8.88 -7.17 -2.28
C LYS A 7 7.55 -7.10 -1.54
N THR A 8 7.49 -7.62 -0.31
CA THR A 8 6.28 -7.59 0.53
C THR A 8 5.87 -6.16 0.90
N HIS A 9 6.84 -5.28 1.14
CA HIS A 9 6.58 -3.89 1.41
C HIS A 9 6.00 -3.18 0.17
N THR A 10 6.55 -3.45 -1.01
CA THR A 10 5.98 -2.94 -2.27
C THR A 10 4.55 -3.44 -2.49
N ALA A 11 4.27 -4.70 -2.15
CA ALA A 11 2.92 -5.26 -2.23
C ALA A 11 1.89 -4.46 -1.39
N LEU A 12 2.28 -3.85 -0.27
CA LEU A 12 1.37 -2.99 0.51
C LEU A 12 0.85 -1.81 -0.31
N HIS A 13 1.70 -1.17 -1.14
CA HIS A 13 1.29 -0.06 -2.01
C HIS A 13 0.36 -0.53 -3.13
N ILE A 14 0.60 -1.75 -3.65
CA ILE A 14 -0.28 -2.36 -4.65
C ILE A 14 -1.65 -2.66 -4.05
N VAL A 15 -1.69 -3.35 -2.91
CA VAL A 15 -2.94 -3.67 -2.20
C VAL A 15 -3.65 -2.39 -1.77
N LYS A 16 -2.93 -1.35 -1.34
CA LYS A 16 -3.50 -0.06 -0.98
C LYS A 16 -4.24 0.60 -2.14
N GLY A 17 -3.65 0.62 -3.34
CA GLY A 17 -4.32 1.16 -4.52
C GLY A 17 -5.59 0.38 -4.88
N ALA A 18 -5.57 -0.95 -4.79
CA ALA A 18 -6.76 -1.78 -4.99
C ALA A 18 -7.85 -1.48 -3.94
N VAL A 19 -7.48 -1.40 -2.66
CA VAL A 19 -8.37 -1.02 -1.55
C VAL A 19 -9.01 0.35 -1.80
N ARG A 20 -8.22 1.34 -2.26
CA ARG A 20 -8.74 2.68 -2.58
C ARG A 20 -9.72 2.63 -3.75
N LYS A 21 -9.47 1.83 -4.79
CA LYS A 21 -10.37 1.68 -5.94
C LYS A 21 -11.69 0.98 -5.60
N VAL A 22 -11.63 -0.11 -4.85
CA VAL A 22 -12.82 -0.93 -4.53
C VAL A 22 -13.65 -0.31 -3.41
N LEU A 23 -12.98 0.13 -2.33
CA LEU A 23 -13.65 0.55 -1.10
C LEU A 23 -13.65 2.06 -0.88
N GLY A 24 -12.86 2.82 -1.64
CA GLY A 24 -12.68 4.26 -1.38
C GLY A 24 -11.85 4.56 -0.12
N ALA A 25 -11.28 3.55 0.57
CA ALA A 25 -10.60 3.75 1.84
C ALA A 25 -9.23 4.45 1.66
N LYS A 26 -9.19 5.75 2.00
CA LYS A 26 -8.00 6.61 1.84
C LYS A 26 -6.93 6.37 2.89
N TRP A 27 -7.30 6.28 4.16
CA TRP A 27 -6.33 6.43 5.25
C TRP A 27 -5.77 5.09 5.72
N THR A 28 -4.46 4.89 5.59
CA THR A 28 -3.76 3.76 6.20
C THR A 28 -3.52 4.05 7.67
N ALA A 29 -3.95 3.15 8.55
CA ALA A 29 -3.72 3.28 9.99
C ALA A 29 -2.42 2.59 10.44
N SER A 30 -2.04 1.50 9.79
CA SER A 30 -0.78 0.79 10.08
C SER A 30 -0.40 -0.17 8.96
N THR A 31 0.88 -0.51 8.87
CA THR A 31 1.40 -1.58 8.01
C THR A 31 2.27 -2.55 8.82
N TYR A 32 2.32 -3.81 8.40
CA TYR A 32 3.20 -4.83 8.95
C TYR A 32 3.81 -5.64 7.81
N VAL A 33 5.11 -5.97 7.94
CA VAL A 33 5.85 -6.82 7.02
C VAL A 33 6.73 -7.74 7.85
N LYS A 34 6.72 -9.03 7.53
CA LYS A 34 7.70 -10.01 7.99
C LYS A 34 7.86 -11.07 6.90
N ASP A 35 9.07 -11.23 6.39
CA ASP A 35 9.37 -12.14 5.28
C ASP A 35 8.43 -11.90 4.08
N ASN A 36 7.69 -12.92 3.64
CA ASN A 36 6.70 -12.84 2.56
C ASN A 36 5.30 -12.45 3.02
N HIS A 37 5.09 -12.18 4.31
CA HIS A 37 3.80 -11.85 4.89
C HIS A 37 3.63 -10.34 5.11
N GLY A 38 2.51 -9.79 4.62
CA GLY A 38 2.15 -8.38 4.76
C GLY A 38 0.76 -8.21 5.36
N ARG A 39 0.56 -7.11 6.09
CA ARG A 39 -0.78 -6.69 6.54
C ARG A 39 -0.93 -5.18 6.41
N LEU A 40 -2.02 -4.80 5.73
CA LEU A 40 -2.47 -3.42 5.60
C LEU A 40 -3.67 -3.19 6.51
N THR A 41 -3.62 -2.16 7.36
CA THR A 41 -4.77 -1.70 8.14
C THR A 41 -5.22 -0.35 7.63
N VAL A 42 -6.48 -0.21 7.23
CA VAL A 42 -7.07 1.06 6.78
C VAL A 42 -8.23 1.49 7.68
N LYS A 43 -8.45 2.81 7.79
CA LYS A 43 -9.70 3.35 8.35
C LYS A 43 -10.81 3.11 7.34
N PHE A 44 -11.88 2.46 7.78
CA PHE A 44 -13.03 2.15 6.93
C PHE A 44 -14.30 1.99 7.76
N GLU A 45 -15.45 2.41 7.24
CA GLU A 45 -16.65 2.64 8.07
C GLU A 45 -17.54 1.41 8.23
N ARG A 46 -17.39 0.41 7.37
CA ARG A 46 -18.20 -0.82 7.38
C ARG A 46 -17.37 -2.08 7.15
N LYS A 47 -17.97 -3.22 7.49
CA LYS A 47 -17.43 -4.52 7.08
C LYS A 47 -17.57 -4.67 5.55
N PRO A 48 -16.50 -4.97 4.81
CA PRO A 48 -16.60 -5.30 3.39
C PRO A 48 -17.27 -6.68 3.20
N THR A 49 -17.83 -6.87 2.01
CA THR A 49 -18.30 -8.18 1.54
C THR A 49 -17.11 -9.05 1.11
N GLU A 50 -17.33 -10.36 0.98
CA GLU A 50 -16.28 -11.26 0.47
C GLU A 50 -15.91 -10.91 -0.97
N ASP A 51 -16.89 -10.56 -1.82
CA ASP A 51 -16.67 -10.17 -3.21
C ASP A 51 -15.79 -8.92 -3.35
N GLU A 52 -15.97 -7.94 -2.46
CA GLU A 52 -15.10 -6.76 -2.43
C GLU A 52 -13.67 -7.11 -2.03
N ILE A 53 -13.49 -8.06 -1.11
CA ILE A 53 -12.16 -8.55 -0.72
C ILE A 53 -11.53 -9.31 -1.89
N GLU A 54 -12.27 -10.19 -2.57
CA GLU A 54 -11.77 -10.89 -3.76
C GLU A 54 -11.37 -9.92 -4.87
N GLU A 55 -12.18 -8.90 -5.13
CA GLU A 55 -11.87 -7.89 -6.14
C GLU A 55 -10.59 -7.11 -5.80
N ILE A 56 -10.33 -6.82 -4.52
CA ILE A 56 -9.06 -6.21 -4.09
C ILE A 56 -7.86 -7.07 -4.50
N PHE A 57 -7.91 -8.38 -4.25
CA PHE A 57 -6.80 -9.28 -4.58
C PHE A 57 -6.68 -9.53 -6.08
N LYS A 58 -7.79 -9.60 -6.80
CA LYS A 58 -7.80 -9.65 -8.27
C LYS A 58 -7.13 -8.42 -8.88
N LEU A 59 -7.58 -7.21 -8.52
CA LEU A 59 -7.02 -5.95 -9.01
C LEU A 59 -5.55 -5.77 -8.60
N SER A 60 -5.16 -6.24 -7.41
CA SER A 60 -3.76 -6.22 -6.97
C SER A 60 -2.87 -7.05 -7.90
N ASN A 61 -3.31 -8.27 -8.25
CA ASN A 61 -2.55 -9.14 -9.15
C ASN A 61 -2.59 -8.65 -10.61
N GLU A 62 -3.66 -7.99 -11.05
CA GLU A 62 -3.67 -7.30 -12.34
C GLU A 62 -2.60 -6.21 -12.38
N LYS A 63 -2.47 -5.39 -11.32
CA LYS A 63 -1.42 -4.37 -11.23
C LYS A 63 0.00 -4.96 -11.19
N VAL A 64 0.19 -6.11 -10.55
CA VAL A 64 1.45 -6.86 -10.63
C VAL A 64 1.74 -7.28 -12.08
N LYS A 65 0.76 -7.83 -12.80
CA LYS A 65 0.89 -8.27 -14.20
C LYS A 65 1.21 -7.13 -15.16
N GLU A 66 0.67 -5.94 -14.92
CA GLU A 66 1.00 -4.75 -15.70
C GLU A 66 2.49 -4.38 -15.64
N ASN A 67 3.21 -4.81 -14.59
CA ASN A 67 4.64 -4.61 -14.41
C ASN A 67 5.10 -3.14 -14.59
N VAL A 68 4.31 -2.19 -14.07
CA VAL A 68 4.60 -0.76 -14.19
C VAL A 68 5.79 -0.38 -13.32
N THR A 69 6.59 0.58 -13.81
CA THR A 69 7.70 1.17 -13.05
C THR A 69 7.20 1.90 -11.81
N ILE A 70 7.88 1.68 -10.69
CA ILE A 70 7.66 2.39 -9.44
C ILE A 70 8.63 3.56 -9.40
N LEU A 71 8.10 4.77 -9.25
CA LEU A 71 8.89 5.99 -9.21
C LEU A 71 9.11 6.41 -7.76
N THR A 72 10.26 7.00 -7.50
CA THR A 72 10.58 7.62 -6.23
C THR A 72 11.05 9.05 -6.44
N GLU A 73 10.52 9.97 -5.66
CA GLU A 73 10.94 11.37 -5.61
C GLU A 73 11.35 11.73 -4.19
N ILE A 74 12.35 12.60 -4.06
CA ILE A 74 12.73 13.21 -2.79
C ILE A 74 12.47 14.70 -2.94
N LEU A 75 11.57 15.23 -2.12
CA LEU A 75 11.11 16.62 -2.22
C LEU A 75 11.09 17.29 -0.84
N PRO A 76 11.32 18.60 -0.76
CA PRO A 76 10.92 19.38 0.41
C PRO A 76 9.43 19.13 0.72
N ARG A 77 9.07 19.02 2.00
CA ARG A 77 7.69 18.76 2.44
C ARG A 77 6.69 19.71 1.80
N GLU A 78 6.97 21.02 1.84
CA GLU A 78 6.07 22.04 1.30
C GLU A 78 5.83 21.86 -0.20
N GLU A 79 6.87 21.41 -0.94
CA GLU A 79 6.74 21.13 -2.37
C GLU A 79 5.92 19.86 -2.63
N ALA A 80 6.15 18.80 -1.87
CA ALA A 80 5.38 17.56 -1.96
C ALA A 80 3.89 17.81 -1.64
N GLU A 81 3.60 18.57 -0.58
CA GLU A 81 2.23 18.94 -0.20
C GLU A 81 1.57 19.84 -1.25
N ARG A 82 2.31 20.77 -1.85
CA ARG A 82 1.80 21.58 -2.96
C ARG A 82 1.50 20.73 -4.20
N LYS A 83 2.34 19.74 -4.52
CA LYS A 83 2.21 18.91 -5.73
C LYS A 83 1.14 17.83 -5.58
N TYR A 84 1.01 17.23 -4.40
CA TYR A 84 0.23 16.01 -4.20
C TYR A 84 -0.87 16.14 -3.12
N GLY A 85 -0.91 17.25 -2.40
CA GLY A 85 -1.87 17.45 -1.32
C GLY A 85 -1.70 16.43 -0.20
N ASP A 86 -2.82 16.09 0.44
CA ASP A 86 -2.89 15.15 1.55
C ASP A 86 -2.96 13.67 1.11
N GLU A 87 -2.99 13.37 -0.21
CA GLU A 87 -3.04 11.99 -0.72
C GLU A 87 -1.75 11.21 -0.42
N ILE A 88 -0.63 11.90 -0.18
CA ILE A 88 0.64 11.28 0.20
C ILE A 88 0.63 10.74 1.63
N TYR A 89 -0.31 11.14 2.48
CA TYR A 89 -0.26 10.84 3.91
C TYR A 89 -1.13 9.64 4.31
N ASP A 90 -0.62 8.93 5.31
CA ASP A 90 -1.37 7.95 6.08
C ASP A 90 -2.24 8.64 7.16
N LEU A 91 -3.06 7.88 7.89
CA LEU A 91 -3.90 8.41 8.98
C LEU A 91 -3.08 9.16 10.04
N PHE A 92 -1.88 8.64 10.31
CA PHE A 92 -0.89 9.29 11.14
C PHE A 92 0.19 9.85 10.22
N PRO A 93 0.13 11.16 9.90
CA PRO A 93 1.04 11.76 8.94
C PRO A 93 2.48 11.76 9.46
N VAL A 94 3.42 11.94 8.54
CA VAL A 94 4.84 12.06 8.87
C VAL A 94 5.04 13.23 9.86
N PRO A 95 5.86 13.12 10.90
CA PRO A 95 6.03 14.19 11.91
C PRO A 95 6.45 15.55 11.31
N PRO A 96 5.95 16.69 11.85
CA PRO A 96 6.14 18.05 11.29
C PRO A 96 7.62 18.51 11.18
N GLU A 97 8.51 17.90 11.96
CA GLU A 97 9.96 18.12 11.95
C GLU A 97 10.67 17.57 10.71
N VAL A 98 10.09 16.55 10.03
CA VAL A 98 10.66 15.98 8.81
C VAL A 98 10.47 16.93 7.64
N LYS A 99 11.55 17.57 7.18
CA LYS A 99 11.47 18.59 6.12
C LYS A 99 11.59 18.06 4.71
N GLU A 100 12.01 16.80 4.55
CA GLU A 100 12.18 16.13 3.26
C GLU A 100 11.35 14.86 3.23
N LEU A 101 10.53 14.68 2.19
CA LEU A 101 9.65 13.53 2.03
C LEU A 101 10.12 12.67 0.86
N TYR A 102 10.21 11.37 1.12
CA TYR A 102 10.38 10.34 0.10
C TYR A 102 8.99 9.95 -0.39
N ILE A 103 8.70 10.23 -1.65
CA ILE A 103 7.41 9.94 -2.26
C ILE A 103 7.57 8.73 -3.16
N VAL A 104 6.84 7.66 -2.87
CA VAL A 104 6.70 6.50 -3.75
C VAL A 104 5.44 6.62 -4.59
N ILE A 105 5.57 6.35 -5.88
CA ILE A 105 4.50 6.53 -6.87
C ILE A 105 4.38 5.25 -7.70
N ILE A 106 3.22 4.60 -7.62
CA ILE A 106 2.75 3.64 -8.61
C ILE A 106 1.77 4.40 -9.52
N PRO A 107 2.12 4.70 -10.79
CA PRO A 107 1.32 5.56 -11.65
C PRO A 107 -0.15 5.12 -11.75
N ASN A 108 -1.06 6.08 -11.65
CA ASN A 108 -2.51 5.87 -11.68
C ASN A 108 -3.02 4.81 -10.68
N TRP A 109 -2.33 4.63 -9.56
CA TRP A 109 -2.62 3.59 -8.59
C TRP A 109 -2.48 4.01 -7.13
N ASN A 110 -1.27 4.33 -6.69
CA ASN A 110 -1.01 4.75 -5.32
C ASN A 110 0.16 5.73 -5.27
N ILE A 111 0.00 6.78 -4.48
CA ILE A 111 1.06 7.70 -4.09
C ILE A 111 1.12 7.76 -2.57
N ASN A 112 2.32 7.77 -1.99
CA ASN A 112 2.47 7.77 -0.54
C ASN A 112 3.84 8.33 -0.13
N ALA A 113 3.90 9.03 0.99
CA ALA A 113 5.15 9.41 1.64
C ALA A 113 5.71 8.19 2.38
N CYS A 114 6.71 7.54 1.81
CA CYS A 114 7.32 6.32 2.32
C CYS A 114 8.83 6.32 2.09
N ASN A 115 9.60 6.23 3.17
CA ASN A 115 11.08 6.24 3.13
C ASN A 115 11.71 4.83 3.16
N LYS A 116 10.92 3.78 2.99
CA LYS A 116 11.39 2.40 2.92
C LYS A 116 11.88 2.06 1.51
N GLN A 117 12.51 0.90 1.38
CA GLN A 117 12.94 0.40 0.07
C GLN A 117 11.77 -0.27 -0.66
N HIS A 118 11.76 -0.14 -1.99
CA HIS A 118 10.75 -0.73 -2.89
C HIS A 118 11.44 -1.45 -4.06
N THR A 119 10.71 -2.33 -4.74
CA THR A 119 11.16 -2.88 -6.03
C THR A 119 11.09 -1.81 -7.12
N LYS A 120 11.72 -2.06 -8.28
CA LYS A 120 11.72 -1.09 -9.39
C LYS A 120 10.44 -1.15 -10.20
N SER A 121 9.75 -2.30 -10.22
CA SER A 121 8.44 -2.46 -10.85
C SER A 121 7.48 -3.28 -10.00
N THR A 122 6.18 -3.17 -10.30
CA THR A 122 5.14 -3.96 -9.63
C THR A 122 5.26 -5.46 -9.90
N GLY A 123 5.83 -5.86 -11.04
CA GLY A 123 5.96 -7.27 -11.43
C GLY A 123 7.02 -8.04 -10.64
N GLU A 124 7.99 -7.35 -10.03
CA GLU A 124 9.02 -7.97 -9.19
C GLU A 124 8.46 -8.55 -7.87
N VAL A 125 7.28 -8.08 -7.45
CA VAL A 125 6.61 -8.54 -6.23
C VAL A 125 6.23 -10.03 -6.31
N GLY A 126 5.80 -10.49 -7.49
CA GLY A 126 5.18 -11.80 -7.64
C GLY A 126 3.71 -11.80 -7.24
N GLU A 127 3.12 -13.00 -7.17
CA GLU A 127 1.69 -13.16 -6.88
C GLU A 127 1.36 -12.71 -5.45
N ILE A 128 0.27 -11.97 -5.29
CA ILE A 128 -0.24 -11.53 -3.98
C ILE A 128 -1.43 -12.42 -3.63
N ILE A 129 -1.28 -13.22 -2.56
CA ILE A 129 -2.23 -14.23 -2.14
C ILE A 129 -2.96 -13.75 -0.89
N LYS A 130 -4.30 -13.75 -0.93
CA LYS A 130 -5.15 -13.45 0.24
C LYS A 130 -4.82 -14.42 1.38
N ASP A 131 -4.62 -13.87 2.58
CA ASP A 131 -4.53 -14.66 3.82
C ASP A 131 -5.83 -14.51 4.61
N TYR A 132 -5.86 -13.63 5.62
CA TYR A 132 -7.06 -13.31 6.38
C TYR A 132 -7.42 -11.84 6.26
N TRP A 133 -8.65 -11.52 6.62
CA TRP A 133 -9.09 -10.14 6.79
C TRP A 133 -9.98 -10.01 8.03
N ARG A 134 -9.95 -8.83 8.66
CA ARG A 134 -10.72 -8.56 9.87
C ARG A 134 -11.19 -7.12 9.91
N PHE A 135 -12.51 -6.94 10.04
CA PHE A 135 -13.09 -5.64 10.36
C PHE A 135 -13.27 -5.48 11.87
N ARG A 136 -12.69 -4.43 12.45
CA ARG A 136 -12.82 -4.06 13.86
C ARG A 136 -13.80 -2.91 14.02
N ASN A 137 -15.07 -3.22 14.28
CA ASN A 137 -16.14 -2.23 14.36
C ASN A 137 -15.85 -1.09 15.36
N SER A 138 -15.31 -1.41 16.54
CA SER A 138 -15.02 -0.42 17.60
C SER A 138 -13.99 0.64 17.22
N ARG A 139 -13.09 0.34 16.28
CA ARG A 139 -12.06 1.28 15.79
C ARG A 139 -12.34 1.77 14.36
N GLN A 140 -13.30 1.13 13.69
CA GLN A 140 -13.56 1.25 12.25
C GLN A 140 -12.27 1.03 11.44
N PHE A 141 -11.59 -0.07 11.74
CA PHE A 141 -10.38 -0.50 11.04
C PHE A 141 -10.63 -1.79 10.28
N LEU A 142 -10.18 -1.82 9.03
CA LEU A 142 -10.14 -3.02 8.21
C LEU A 142 -8.68 -3.47 8.09
N GLU A 143 -8.39 -4.67 8.60
CA GLU A 143 -7.12 -5.36 8.44
C GLU A 143 -7.21 -6.31 7.25
N ILE A 144 -6.28 -6.23 6.31
CA ILE A 144 -6.15 -7.10 5.14
C ILE A 144 -4.74 -7.69 5.17
N ALA A 145 -4.65 -8.98 5.42
CA ALA A 145 -3.41 -9.72 5.43
C ALA A 145 -3.24 -10.52 4.13
N PHE A 146 -1.99 -10.68 3.72
CA PHE A 146 -1.63 -11.35 2.50
C PHE A 146 -0.24 -11.95 2.60
N ASN A 147 0.02 -12.92 1.72
CA ASN A 147 1.36 -13.42 1.46
C ASN A 147 1.76 -13.09 0.03
N ILE A 148 3.05 -13.03 -0.24
CA ILE A 148 3.56 -12.99 -1.61
C ILE A 148 4.23 -14.32 -1.98
N ASN A 149 4.03 -14.72 -3.23
CA ASN A 149 4.80 -15.77 -3.89
C ASN A 149 5.71 -15.10 -4.94
N PRO A 150 6.95 -14.74 -4.56
CA PRO A 150 7.85 -14.02 -5.44
C PRO A 150 8.21 -14.89 -6.66
N LYS A 151 8.25 -14.27 -7.85
CA LYS A 151 8.86 -14.93 -9.00
C LYS A 151 10.34 -15.17 -8.71
N VAL A 152 10.77 -16.40 -8.96
CA VAL A 152 12.18 -16.85 -8.91
C VAL A 152 12.99 -16.08 -9.95
#